data_AF-A0AA39YHT3-F1
#
_entry.id   AF-A0AA39YHT3-F1
#
_cell.length_a   1.000
_cell.length_b   1.000
_cell.length_c   1.000
_cell.angle_alpha   90.00
_cell.angle_beta   90.00
_cell.angle_gamma   90.00
#
_symmetry.space_group_name_H-M   'P 1'
#
loop_
_entity.id
_entity.type
_entity.pdbx_description
1 polymer ?
#
loop_
_entity_poly.entity_id
_entity_poly.type
_entity_poly.pdbx_seq_one_letter_code
_entity_poly.pdbx_strand_id
1 'polypeptide(L)'
;MQMVETLQAVMMTKRDPTVGVPAVYNSYILSMMEGIGKMARHLKKTEEELKELKGVREKELEEFRGISEEWIKREKDYKAEIKRLELILLRESNDGVASVALARHGSLVNRSDSRRFQAQVKRLSSSRDQGKY
;
A
#
# COMPACT_ATOMS: atom_id res chain seq x y z
N MET A 1 36.37 -6.22 0.31
CA MET A 1 36.44 -6.14 1.79
C MET A 1 37.88 -6.01 2.28
N GLN A 2 38.82 -6.81 1.76
CA GLN A 2 40.23 -6.82 2.16
C GLN A 2 40.99 -5.48 2.16
N MET A 3 40.71 -4.53 1.26
CA MET A 3 41.39 -3.22 1.23
C MET A 3 41.00 -2.28 2.39
N VAL A 4 39.75 -2.35 2.84
CA VAL A 4 39.26 -1.53 3.96
C VAL A 4 39.79 -2.06 5.28
N GLU A 5 39.79 -3.39 5.42
CA GLU A 5 40.32 -4.09 6.60
C GLU A 5 41.83 -3.89 6.75
N THR A 6 42.58 -3.89 5.64
CA THR A 6 44.02 -3.58 5.65
C THR A 6 44.30 -2.12 5.98
N LEU A 7 43.53 -1.16 5.44
CA LEU A 7 43.66 0.25 5.81
C LEU A 7 43.34 0.45 7.30
N GLN A 8 42.28 -0.19 7.80
CA GLN A 8 41.88 -0.14 9.20
C GLN A 8 42.97 -0.73 10.11
N ALA A 9 43.52 -1.89 9.78
CA ALA A 9 44.62 -2.49 10.54
C ALA A 9 45.82 -1.55 10.60
N VAL A 10 46.25 -1.01 9.45
CA VAL A 10 47.38 -0.06 9.37
C VAL A 10 47.13 1.19 10.19
N MET A 11 45.91 1.73 10.17
CA MET A 11 45.55 2.91 10.97
C MET A 11 45.51 2.61 12.47
N MET A 12 45.01 1.44 12.87
CA MET A 12 44.89 1.04 14.28
C MET A 12 46.20 0.56 14.91
N THR A 13 47.16 0.06 14.12
CA THR A 13 48.47 -0.41 14.61
C THR A 13 49.53 0.69 14.70
N LYS A 14 49.22 1.92 14.29
CA LYS A 14 50.16 3.04 14.37
C LYS A 14 50.41 3.43 15.82
N ARG A 15 51.69 3.61 16.15
CA ARG A 15 52.14 4.04 17.48
C ARG A 15 51.94 5.55 17.71
N ASP A 16 51.95 6.35 16.64
CA ASP A 16 51.79 7.80 16.67
C ASP A 16 50.63 8.24 15.75
N PRO A 17 49.55 8.84 16.29
CA PRO A 17 48.40 9.32 15.51
C PRO A 17 48.71 10.49 14.57
N THR A 18 49.80 11.22 14.81
CA THR A 18 50.17 12.41 14.02
C THR A 18 50.90 12.08 12.72
N VAL A 19 51.38 10.84 12.58
CA VAL A 19 52.09 10.37 11.39
C VAL A 19 51.10 9.95 10.30
N GLY A 20 51.21 10.58 9.13
CA GLY A 20 50.39 10.32 7.95
C GLY A 20 50.38 8.85 7.49
N VAL A 21 49.35 8.44 6.74
CA VAL A 21 49.29 7.08 6.15
C VAL A 21 50.34 6.96 5.03
N PRO A 22 51.14 5.88 4.97
CA PRO A 22 52.10 5.71 3.89
C PRO A 22 51.44 5.76 2.51
N ALA A 23 52.11 6.39 1.55
CA ALA A 23 51.57 6.64 0.20
C ALA A 23 51.18 5.36 -0.56
N VAL A 24 51.76 4.21 -0.18
CA VAL A 24 51.41 2.88 -0.72
C VAL A 24 49.92 2.55 -0.55
N TYR A 25 49.26 3.10 0.48
CA TYR A 25 47.84 2.89 0.73
C TYR A 25 46.92 3.96 0.11
N ASN A 26 47.47 4.93 -0.63
CA ASN A 26 46.66 5.99 -1.24
C ASN A 26 45.59 5.44 -2.19
N SER A 27 45.89 4.37 -2.93
CA SER A 27 44.93 3.68 -3.81
C SER A 27 43.75 3.09 -3.01
N TYR A 28 43.99 2.61 -1.80
CA TYR A 28 42.95 2.04 -0.92
C TYR A 28 42.08 3.15 -0.35
N ILE A 29 42.69 4.27 0.06
CA ILE A 29 41.98 5.48 0.51
C ILE A 29 41.08 6.03 -0.60
N LEU A 30 41.62 6.18 -1.82
CA LEU A 30 40.86 6.65 -2.98
C LEU A 30 39.67 5.71 -3.29
N SER A 31 39.92 4.40 -3.31
CA SER A 31 38.87 3.39 -3.53
C SER A 31 37.78 3.45 -2.46
N MET A 32 38.13 3.71 -1.20
CA MET A 32 37.18 3.90 -0.11
C MET A 32 36.34 5.16 -0.28
N MET A 33 36.96 6.30 -0.60
CA MET A 33 36.25 7.55 -0.83
C MET A 33 35.27 7.45 -2.01
N GLU A 34 35.70 6.80 -3.09
CA GLU A 34 34.82 6.51 -4.23
C GLU A 34 33.67 5.58 -3.84
N GLY A 35 33.95 4.54 -3.05
CA GLY A 35 32.95 3.63 -2.50
C GLY A 35 31.90 4.37 -1.67
N ILE A 36 32.33 5.22 -0.73
CA ILE A 36 31.45 6.05 0.10
C ILE A 36 30.61 6.97 -0.79
N GLY A 37 31.22 7.63 -1.77
CA GLY A 37 30.49 8.49 -2.71
C GLY A 37 29.45 7.72 -3.54
N LYS A 38 29.76 6.50 -3.98
CA LYS A 38 28.79 5.61 -4.66
C LYS A 38 27.65 5.24 -3.73
N MET A 39 27.95 4.80 -2.50
CA MET A 39 26.93 4.41 -1.52
C MET A 39 26.02 5.57 -1.13
N ALA A 40 26.57 6.77 -0.94
CA ALA A 40 25.77 7.97 -0.65
C ALA A 40 24.82 8.31 -1.81
N ARG A 41 25.28 8.19 -3.06
CA ARG A 41 24.42 8.38 -4.24
C ARG A 41 23.34 7.31 -4.34
N HIS A 42 23.68 6.05 -4.09
CA HIS A 42 22.69 4.97 -4.07
C HIS A 42 21.65 5.17 -2.98
N LEU A 43 22.09 5.52 -1.76
CA LEU A 43 21.20 5.82 -0.65
C LEU A 43 20.21 6.93 -1.01
N LYS A 44 20.73 8.06 -1.50
CA LYS A 44 19.89 9.18 -1.94
C LYS A 44 18.88 8.76 -3.01
N LYS A 45 19.33 8.02 -4.03
CA LYS A 45 18.45 7.53 -5.09
C LYS A 45 17.35 6.61 -4.53
N THR A 46 17.70 5.68 -3.65
CA THR A 46 16.71 4.77 -3.04
C THR A 46 15.73 5.52 -2.13
N GLU A 47 16.17 6.56 -1.43
CA GLU A 47 15.29 7.41 -0.62
C GLU A 47 14.29 8.20 -1.49
N GLU A 48 14.76 8.71 -2.64
CA GLU A 48 13.91 9.39 -3.62
C GLU A 48 12.87 8.42 -4.21
N GLU A 49 13.29 7.24 -4.67
CA GLU A 49 12.38 6.19 -5.18
C GLU A 49 11.35 5.75 -4.11
N LEU A 50 11.77 5.62 -2.85
CA LEU A 50 10.89 5.27 -1.74
C LEU A 50 9.86 6.37 -1.49
N LYS A 51 10.29 7.64 -1.54
CA LYS A 51 9.39 8.80 -1.39
C LYS A 51 8.35 8.84 -2.52
N GLU A 52 8.78 8.63 -3.76
CA GLU A 52 7.89 8.57 -4.91
C GLU A 52 6.89 7.42 -4.78
N LEU A 53 7.35 6.21 -4.44
CA LEU A 53 6.50 5.05 -4.27
C LEU A 53 5.48 5.23 -3.13
N LYS A 54 5.88 5.87 -2.02
CA LYS A 54 4.95 6.25 -0.95
C LYS A 54 3.88 7.23 -1.44
N GLY A 55 4.26 8.21 -2.26
CA GLY A 55 3.32 9.17 -2.85
C GLY A 55 2.33 8.50 -3.81
N VAL A 56 2.81 7.62 -4.68
CA VAL A 56 1.96 6.84 -5.60
C VAL A 56 0.98 5.97 -4.82
N ARG A 57 1.48 5.23 -3.82
CA ARG A 57 0.64 4.38 -2.97
C ARG A 57 -0.44 5.17 -2.25
N GLU A 58 -0.13 6.36 -1.77
CA GLU A 58 -1.11 7.23 -1.12
C GLU A 58 -2.21 7.68 -2.09
N LYS A 59 -1.83 8.05 -3.32
CA LYS A 59 -2.77 8.42 -4.37
C LYS A 59 -3.67 7.26 -4.78
N GLU A 60 -3.11 6.08 -5.03
CA GLU A 60 -3.86 4.87 -5.39
C GLU A 60 -4.85 4.46 -4.29
N LEU A 61 -4.47 4.63 -3.01
CA LEU A 61 -5.36 4.34 -1.89
C LEU A 61 -6.53 5.32 -1.82
N GLU A 62 -6.30 6.61 -2.08
CA GLU A 62 -7.37 7.60 -2.10
C GLU A 62 -8.33 7.35 -3.29
N GLU A 63 -7.79 7.01 -4.46
CA GLU A 63 -8.59 6.61 -5.62
C GLU A 63 -9.42 5.34 -5.33
N PHE A 64 -8.79 4.32 -4.73
CA PHE A 64 -9.49 3.10 -4.31
C PHE A 64 -10.61 3.38 -3.31
N ARG A 65 -10.37 4.31 -2.37
CA ARG A 65 -11.39 4.73 -1.40
C ARG A 65 -12.58 5.38 -2.09
N GLY A 66 -12.34 6.35 -2.98
CA GLY A 66 -13.39 7.03 -3.72
C GLY A 66 -14.25 6.06 -4.54
N ILE A 67 -13.60 5.16 -5.29
CA ILE A 67 -14.28 4.12 -6.07
C ILE A 67 -15.09 3.18 -5.17
N SER A 68 -14.52 2.78 -4.02
CA SER A 68 -15.20 1.89 -3.08
C SER A 68 -16.44 2.53 -2.47
N GLU A 69 -16.36 3.80 -2.06
CA GLU A 69 -17.50 4.53 -1.52
C GLU A 69 -18.61 4.70 -2.56
N GLU A 70 -18.25 5.03 -3.81
CA GLU A 70 -19.20 5.12 -4.91
C GLU A 70 -19.88 3.78 -5.20
N TRP A 71 -19.10 2.69 -5.21
CA TRP A 71 -19.62 1.34 -5.43
C TRP A 71 -20.60 0.92 -4.34
N ILE A 72 -20.29 1.20 -3.06
CA ILE A 72 -21.19 0.92 -1.93
C ILE A 72 -22.50 1.70 -2.07
N LYS A 73 -22.43 2.96 -2.50
CA LYS A 73 -23.62 3.78 -2.75
C LYS A 73 -24.47 3.19 -3.87
N ARG A 74 -23.86 2.89 -5.03
CA ARG A 74 -24.56 2.27 -6.18
C ARG A 74 -25.20 0.94 -5.80
N GLU A 75 -24.50 0.11 -5.03
CA GLU A 75 -25.03 -1.17 -4.55
C GLU A 75 -26.29 -0.97 -3.69
N LYS A 76 -26.28 0.03 -2.79
CA LYS A 76 -27.43 0.37 -1.95
C LYS A 76 -28.61 0.85 -2.80
N ASP A 77 -28.36 1.70 -3.79
CA ASP A 77 -29.38 2.25 -4.67
C ASP A 77 -30.02 1.14 -5.54
N TYR A 78 -29.21 0.24 -6.10
CA TYR A 78 -29.72 -0.93 -6.84
C TYR A 78 -30.55 -1.86 -5.94
N LYS A 79 -30.11 -2.12 -4.71
CA LYS A 79 -30.89 -2.93 -3.74
C LYS A 79 -32.22 -2.27 -3.38
N ALA A 80 -32.26 -0.93 -3.29
CA ALA A 80 -33.48 -0.18 -3.06
C ALA A 80 -34.43 -0.28 -4.26
N GLU A 81 -33.91 -0.15 -5.49
CA GLU A 81 -34.73 -0.26 -6.70
C GLU A 81 -35.28 -1.69 -6.89
N ILE A 82 -34.47 -2.73 -6.65
CA ILE A 82 -34.95 -4.12 -6.66
C ILE A 82 -36.12 -4.27 -5.68
N LYS A 83 -36.01 -3.73 -4.47
CA LYS A 83 -37.10 -3.76 -3.49
C LYS A 83 -38.33 -2.98 -3.96
N ARG A 84 -38.15 -1.85 -4.64
CA ARG A 84 -39.25 -1.06 -5.22
C ARG A 84 -39.99 -1.88 -6.28
N LEU A 85 -39.27 -2.54 -7.18
CA LEU A 85 -39.83 -3.40 -8.23
C LEU A 85 -40.56 -4.62 -7.64
N GLU A 86 -40.01 -5.24 -6.60
CA GLU A 86 -40.68 -6.31 -5.87
C GLU A 86 -42.03 -5.86 -5.27
N LEU A 87 -42.11 -4.64 -4.74
CA LEU A 87 -43.35 -4.07 -4.21
C LEU A 87 -44.37 -3.75 -5.30
N ILE A 88 -43.93 -3.35 -6.49
CA ILE A 88 -44.81 -3.13 -7.64
C ILE A 88 -45.39 -4.47 -8.11
N LEU A 89 -44.54 -5.49 -8.31
CA LEU A 89 -44.97 -6.86 -8.64
C LEU A 89 -45.99 -7.42 -7.62
N LEU A 90 -45.77 -7.14 -6.34
CA LEU A 90 -46.69 -7.54 -5.28
C LEU A 90 -48.08 -6.89 -5.42
N ARG A 91 -48.13 -5.63 -5.87
CA ARG A 91 -49.37 -4.85 -6.03
C ARG A 91 -50.11 -5.18 -7.32
N GLU A 92 -49.38 -5.47 -8.40
CA GLU A 92 -49.96 -5.66 -9.74
C GLU A 92 -50.26 -7.12 -10.08
N SER A 93 -49.65 -8.10 -9.41
CA SER A 93 -49.90 -9.51 -9.68
C SER A 93 -51.07 -10.08 -8.87
N ASN A 94 -51.91 -10.89 -9.52
CA ASN A 94 -53.04 -11.59 -8.87
C ASN A 94 -52.58 -12.56 -7.77
N ASP A 95 -51.38 -13.14 -7.93
CA ASP A 95 -50.79 -14.10 -6.97
C ASP A 95 -49.88 -13.43 -5.93
N GLY A 96 -49.73 -12.10 -5.99
CA GLY A 96 -49.04 -11.26 -5.00
C GLY A 96 -47.69 -11.81 -4.53
N VAL A 97 -47.67 -12.31 -3.29
CA VAL A 97 -46.45 -12.78 -2.60
C VAL A 97 -45.81 -13.97 -3.32
N ALA A 98 -46.61 -14.84 -3.95
CA ALA A 98 -46.10 -16.01 -4.66
C ALA A 98 -45.28 -15.60 -5.91
N SER A 99 -45.73 -14.56 -6.64
CA SER A 99 -45.00 -13.99 -7.77
C SER A 99 -43.62 -13.45 -7.35
N VAL A 100 -43.55 -12.77 -6.19
CA VAL A 100 -42.30 -12.25 -5.64
C VAL A 100 -41.38 -13.39 -5.18
N ALA A 101 -41.92 -14.43 -4.55
CA ALA A 101 -41.16 -15.59 -4.13
C ALA A 101 -40.56 -16.37 -5.32
N LEU A 102 -41.32 -16.48 -6.42
CA LEU A 102 -40.87 -17.12 -7.66
C LEU A 102 -39.80 -16.28 -8.38
N ALA A 103 -40.00 -14.95 -8.48
CA ALA A 103 -38.97 -14.05 -9.01
C ALA A 103 -37.67 -14.03 -8.18
N ARG A 104 -37.78 -14.34 -6.88
CA ARG A 104 -36.62 -14.50 -5.99
C ARG A 104 -35.94 -15.85 -6.09
N HIS A 105 -36.62 -16.87 -6.62
CA HIS A 105 -36.06 -18.20 -6.76
C HIS A 105 -34.92 -18.14 -7.79
N GLY A 106 -33.68 -18.18 -7.29
CA GLY A 106 -32.47 -18.05 -8.13
C GLY A 106 -31.87 -16.64 -8.20
N SER A 107 -32.29 -15.69 -7.36
CA SER A 107 -31.65 -14.37 -7.31
C SER A 107 -30.17 -14.47 -6.96
N LEU A 108 -29.30 -13.92 -7.81
CA LEU A 108 -27.86 -13.83 -7.60
C LEU A 108 -27.47 -12.78 -6.56
N VAL A 109 -28.40 -11.89 -6.18
CA VAL A 109 -28.14 -10.78 -5.26
C VAL A 109 -28.46 -11.22 -3.83
N ASN A 110 -27.43 -11.67 -3.12
CA ASN A 110 -27.56 -12.01 -1.70
C ASN A 110 -27.56 -10.75 -0.81
N ARG A 111 -28.49 -10.67 0.14
CA ARG A 111 -28.62 -9.55 1.09
C ARG A 111 -27.58 -9.57 2.21
N SER A 112 -26.92 -10.70 2.47
CA SER A 112 -25.92 -10.81 3.56
C SER A 112 -24.49 -10.46 3.13
N ASP A 113 -24.15 -10.66 1.86
CA ASP A 113 -22.74 -10.73 1.44
C ASP A 113 -22.07 -9.35 1.37
N SER A 114 -22.86 -8.32 1.11
CA SER A 114 -22.37 -6.94 1.04
C SER A 114 -21.91 -6.36 2.36
N ARG A 115 -22.44 -6.85 3.50
CA ARG A 115 -22.04 -6.33 4.82
C ARG A 115 -20.62 -6.69 5.17
N ARG A 116 -20.17 -7.90 4.80
CA ARG A 116 -18.78 -8.35 5.02
C ARG A 116 -17.82 -7.51 4.18
N PHE A 117 -18.14 -7.30 2.90
CA PHE A 117 -17.35 -6.46 2.02
C PHE A 117 -17.30 -5.01 2.51
N GLN A 118 -18.44 -4.41 2.84
CA GLN A 118 -18.51 -3.04 3.39
C GLN A 118 -17.74 -2.89 4.71
N ALA A 119 -17.81 -3.88 5.60
CA ALA A 119 -17.03 -3.88 6.83
C ALA A 119 -15.52 -4.01 6.57
N GLN A 120 -15.12 -4.81 5.58
CA GLN A 120 -13.72 -4.97 5.19
C GLN A 120 -13.17 -3.70 4.53
N VAL A 121 -13.92 -3.08 3.62
CA VAL A 121 -13.57 -1.78 3.01
C VAL A 121 -13.44 -0.70 4.08
N LYS A 122 -14.40 -0.62 5.02
CA LYS A 122 -14.35 0.34 6.12
C LYS A 122 -13.17 0.12 7.05
N ARG A 123 -12.79 -1.14 7.33
CA ARG A 123 -11.61 -1.45 8.13
C ARG A 123 -10.31 -1.02 7.42
N LEU A 124 -10.22 -1.26 6.12
CA LEU A 124 -9.06 -0.88 5.31
C LEU A 124 -8.92 0.64 5.20
N SER A 125 -10.02 1.38 5.15
CA SER A 125 -9.98 2.85 5.19
C SER A 125 -9.66 3.43 6.58
N SER A 126 -10.15 2.81 7.66
CA SER A 126 -9.91 3.27 9.04
C SER A 126 -8.55 2.88 9.64
N SER A 127 -7.89 1.82 9.15
CA SER A 127 -6.60 1.35 9.70
C SER A 127 -5.45 2.37 9.58
N ARG A 128 -5.66 3.47 8.84
CA ARG A 128 -4.67 4.54 8.63
C ARG A 128 -4.65 5.59 9.75
N ASP A 129 -5.72 5.74 10.54
CA ASP A 129 -5.76 6.73 11.63
C ASP A 129 -4.94 6.31 12.86
N GLN A 130 -4.55 5.03 12.96
CA GLN A 130 -3.82 4.49 14.13
C GLN A 130 -2.30 4.36 13.91
N GLY A 131 -1.80 4.66 12.70
CA GLY A 131 -0.38 4.50 12.33
C GLY A 131 0.48 5.75 12.48
N LYS A 132 0.01 6.78 13.20
CA LYS A 132 0.79 7.98 13.53
C LYS A 132 1.31 7.89 14.97
N TYR A 133 2.43 7.20 15.18
CA TYR A 133 3.28 7.33 16.36
C TYR A 133 4.74 7.20 15.93
#